data_AF-A0A917QB35-F1
#
_entry.id   AF-A0A917QB35-F1
#
_cell.length_a   1.000
_cell.length_b   1.000
_cell.length_c   1.000
_cell.angle_alpha   90.00
_cell.angle_beta   90.00
_cell.angle_gamma   90.00
#
_symmetry.space_group_name_H-M   'P 1'
#
loop_
_entity.id
_entity.type
_entity.pdbx_description
1 polymer ?
#
loop_
_entity_poly.entity_id
_entity_poly.type
_entity_poly.pdbx_seq_one_letter_code
_entity_poly.pdbx_strand_id
1 'polypeptide(L)'
;MTDATNLRLPRACFTPRTLWNLVWTTVRSLVVMASAVACVPVFSYCTSVPKRDPNYDTADAVALSCFFLFFPLLITGFVMTRTSFRRLIASRKRWEIMTIEHHRDRIQEWVRLFRADGTVAGELILRRWMRRTFTDDDTVVWFAGRPDKCGLIAMPGGRRTVLAYRSLWYTPPPFGRARVNPDGSYRKEGFTFIEQPDRERWVKPAPPTPEPKPEPVLYGGLDDTRFPSSRRLRRSLAFAVDILLHGGIAFAIAYVVGEASFPPHDFTHLHINALAVVGLFLAVSFFDRVIIQAATHTTMGKAIFGLVIIDRDTGVYPRARWLLAAWLVSTFLGAMTAMCLAILIFAQDLGDIDGPRRPERYLLPSVRRKDMHQPRATEDISVESAPSAREPVNQSYASVIEPHQHQGS
;
A
#
# COMPACT_ATOMS: atom_id res chain seq x y z
N MET A 1 -9.76 41.20 6.76
CA MET A 1 -9.75 39.73 7.00
C MET A 1 -8.86 39.43 8.22
N THR A 2 -9.04 40.19 9.31
CA THR A 2 -7.94 40.55 10.22
C THR A 2 -8.16 40.17 11.70
N ASP A 3 -9.16 39.36 12.03
CA ASP A 3 -9.38 38.95 13.43
C ASP A 3 -9.72 37.46 13.66
N ALA A 4 -9.58 36.63 12.61
CA ALA A 4 -9.83 35.18 12.73
C ALA A 4 -8.73 34.43 13.52
N THR A 5 -7.63 35.10 13.87
CA THR A 5 -6.44 34.51 14.51
C THR A 5 -6.61 34.23 16.01
N ASN A 6 -7.64 34.79 16.67
CA ASN A 6 -7.84 34.63 18.11
C ASN A 6 -8.95 33.64 18.51
N LEU A 7 -9.59 32.96 17.55
CA LEU A 7 -10.56 31.91 17.84
C LEU A 7 -9.86 30.70 18.48
N ARG A 8 -9.88 30.65 19.81
CA ARG A 8 -9.40 29.50 20.59
C ARG A 8 -10.32 28.31 20.36
N LEU A 9 -10.01 27.49 19.36
CA LEU A 9 -10.74 26.26 19.12
C LEU A 9 -10.58 25.25 20.28
N PRO A 10 -11.59 24.42 20.54
CA PRO A 10 -11.53 23.41 21.58
C PRO A 10 -10.48 22.33 21.26
N ARG A 11 -10.13 21.53 22.27
CA ARG A 11 -9.36 20.30 22.06
C ARG A 11 -10.13 19.33 21.17
N ALA A 12 -9.42 18.60 20.33
CA ALA A 12 -10.03 17.64 19.41
C ALA A 12 -10.78 16.52 20.13
N CYS A 13 -10.39 16.14 21.35
CA CYS A 13 -11.13 15.18 22.16
C CYS A 13 -12.47 15.72 22.69
N PHE A 14 -12.74 17.02 22.64
CA PHE A 14 -14.01 17.60 23.11
C PHE A 14 -15.06 17.77 22.02
N THR A 15 -14.72 17.56 20.74
CA THR A 15 -15.73 17.49 19.68
C THR A 15 -16.46 16.14 19.76
N PRO A 16 -17.80 16.11 19.97
CA PRO A 16 -18.53 14.86 20.28
C PRO A 16 -18.28 13.73 19.29
N ARG A 17 -18.22 14.04 17.99
CA ARG A 17 -17.94 13.06 16.93
C ARG A 17 -16.52 12.48 17.01
N THR A 18 -15.54 13.30 17.35
CA THR A 18 -14.14 12.85 17.48
C THR A 18 -13.98 11.99 18.72
N LEU A 19 -14.62 12.38 19.83
CA LEU A 19 -14.67 11.57 21.06
C LEU A 19 -15.31 10.22 20.80
N TRP A 20 -16.50 10.20 20.18
CA TRP A 20 -17.19 8.96 19.84
C TRP A 20 -16.33 8.02 18.97
N ASN A 21 -15.73 8.56 17.91
CA ASN A 21 -14.83 7.78 17.04
C ASN A 21 -13.61 7.25 17.81
N LEU A 22 -13.05 8.04 18.73
CA LEU A 22 -11.92 7.64 19.55
C LEU A 22 -12.28 6.51 20.52
N VAL A 23 -13.40 6.65 21.23
CA VAL A 23 -13.93 5.63 22.15
C VAL A 23 -14.20 4.34 21.38
N TRP A 24 -14.99 4.42 20.30
CA TRP A 24 -15.36 3.24 19.52
C TRP A 24 -14.16 2.50 18.92
N THR A 25 -13.20 3.23 18.33
CA THR A 25 -11.99 2.61 17.76
C THR A 25 -11.09 2.00 18.83
N THR A 26 -11.01 2.62 20.02
CA THR A 26 -10.24 2.10 21.15
C THR A 26 -10.90 0.83 21.71
N VAL A 27 -12.19 0.88 22.03
CA VAL A 27 -12.94 -0.28 22.53
C VAL A 27 -12.85 -1.43 21.55
N ARG A 28 -13.12 -1.22 20.26
CA ARG A 28 -13.00 -2.26 19.23
C ARG A 28 -11.58 -2.86 19.17
N SER A 29 -10.54 -2.02 19.25
CA SER A 29 -9.16 -2.52 19.25
C SER A 29 -8.82 -3.37 20.48
N LEU A 30 -9.33 -2.99 21.65
CA LEU A 30 -9.16 -3.72 22.90
C LEU A 30 -9.92 -5.04 22.86
N VAL A 31 -11.15 -5.06 22.34
CA VAL A 31 -11.92 -6.31 22.17
C VAL A 31 -11.19 -7.29 21.26
N VAL A 32 -10.72 -6.86 20.08
CA VAL A 32 -9.97 -7.74 19.16
C VAL A 32 -8.69 -8.27 19.81
N MET A 33 -7.97 -7.42 20.56
CA MET A 33 -6.77 -7.83 21.29
C MET A 33 -7.10 -8.82 22.41
N ALA A 34 -8.14 -8.56 23.19
CA ALA A 34 -8.59 -9.44 24.27
C ALA A 34 -9.06 -10.79 23.73
N SER A 35 -9.76 -10.83 22.59
CA SER A 35 -10.12 -12.07 21.90
C SER A 35 -8.88 -12.86 21.49
N ALA A 36 -7.85 -12.20 20.94
CA ALA A 36 -6.59 -12.86 20.62
C ALA A 36 -5.94 -13.47 21.88
N VAL A 37 -5.86 -12.72 22.98
CA VAL A 37 -5.27 -13.21 24.24
C VAL A 37 -6.10 -14.35 24.83
N ALA A 38 -7.43 -14.30 24.74
CA ALA A 38 -8.33 -15.34 25.22
C ALA A 38 -8.22 -16.65 24.44
N CYS A 39 -7.75 -16.64 23.20
CA CYS A 39 -7.47 -17.87 22.45
C CYS A 39 -6.41 -18.74 23.15
N VAL A 40 -5.47 -18.17 23.90
CA VAL A 40 -4.40 -18.92 24.57
C VAL A 40 -4.92 -19.85 25.68
N PRO A 41 -5.63 -19.36 26.72
CA PRO A 41 -6.16 -20.22 27.76
C PRO A 41 -7.22 -21.20 27.23
N VAL A 42 -8.05 -20.79 26.26
CA VAL A 42 -9.04 -21.70 25.63
C VAL A 42 -8.34 -22.83 24.88
N PHE A 43 -7.31 -22.51 24.08
CA PHE A 43 -6.48 -23.52 23.42
C PHE A 43 -5.83 -24.47 24.42
N SER A 44 -5.24 -23.94 25.50
CA SER A 44 -4.60 -24.75 26.54
C SER A 44 -5.58 -25.66 27.27
N TYR A 45 -6.82 -25.20 27.52
CA TYR A 45 -7.87 -25.99 28.14
C TYR A 45 -8.38 -27.09 27.18
N CYS A 46 -8.66 -26.75 25.93
CA CYS A 46 -9.17 -27.71 24.96
C CYS A 46 -8.15 -28.80 24.62
N THR A 47 -6.85 -28.48 24.58
CA THR A 47 -5.79 -29.46 24.33
C THR A 47 -5.49 -30.38 25.53
N SER A 48 -5.99 -30.05 26.73
CA SER A 48 -5.87 -30.92 27.91
C SER A 48 -7.02 -31.91 28.07
N VAL A 49 -8.07 -31.82 27.25
CA VAL A 49 -9.22 -32.74 27.28
C VAL A 49 -8.75 -34.15 26.86
N PRO A 50 -8.96 -35.20 27.69
CA PRO A 50 -8.56 -36.56 27.35
C PRO A 50 -9.34 -37.10 26.14
N LYS A 51 -8.68 -37.90 25.29
CA LYS A 51 -9.31 -38.56 24.13
C LYS A 51 -10.51 -39.47 24.47
N ARG A 52 -10.64 -39.91 25.72
CA ARG A 52 -11.77 -40.73 26.18
C ARG A 52 -13.01 -39.90 26.55
N ASP A 53 -12.90 -38.57 26.60
CA ASP A 53 -14.02 -37.68 26.88
C ASP A 53 -14.96 -37.61 25.65
N PRO A 54 -16.29 -37.75 25.84
CA PRO A 54 -17.24 -37.65 24.73
C PRO A 54 -17.22 -36.27 24.02
N ASN A 55 -16.64 -35.24 24.65
CA ASN A 55 -16.51 -33.91 24.07
C ASN A 55 -15.17 -33.68 23.36
N TYR A 56 -14.31 -34.69 23.22
CA TYR A 56 -12.97 -34.54 22.66
C TYR A 56 -12.97 -33.88 21.26
N ASP A 57 -13.84 -34.33 20.36
CA ASP A 57 -13.89 -33.80 18.98
C ASP A 57 -14.29 -32.31 18.97
N THR A 58 -15.24 -31.93 19.82
CA THR A 58 -15.63 -30.52 19.99
C THR A 58 -14.48 -29.70 20.57
N ALA A 59 -13.77 -30.24 21.58
CA ALA A 59 -12.62 -29.57 22.17
C ALA A 59 -11.49 -29.37 21.15
N ASP A 60 -11.17 -30.39 20.35
CA ASP A 60 -10.15 -30.33 19.32
C ASP A 60 -10.50 -29.29 18.24
N ALA A 61 -11.75 -29.25 17.78
CA ALA A 61 -12.23 -28.24 16.83
C ALA A 61 -12.13 -26.80 17.38
N VAL A 62 -12.44 -26.61 18.68
CA VAL A 62 -12.31 -25.31 19.34
C VAL A 62 -10.84 -24.91 19.52
N ALA A 63 -9.97 -25.84 19.91
CA ALA A 63 -8.52 -25.60 19.97
C ALA A 63 -7.99 -25.17 18.61
N LEU A 64 -8.38 -25.87 17.55
CA LEU A 64 -7.99 -25.57 16.17
C LEU A 64 -8.40 -24.14 15.77
N SER A 65 -9.65 -23.79 16.04
CA SER A 65 -10.17 -22.45 15.76
C SER A 65 -9.39 -21.37 16.51
N CYS A 66 -9.08 -21.60 17.79
CA CYS A 66 -8.29 -20.68 18.61
C CYS A 66 -6.87 -20.49 18.07
N PHE A 67 -6.21 -21.57 17.64
CA PHE A 67 -4.86 -21.52 17.07
C PHE A 67 -4.81 -20.67 15.79
N PHE A 68 -5.74 -20.89 14.86
CA PHE A 68 -5.77 -20.14 13.60
C PHE A 68 -6.21 -18.69 13.76
N LEU A 69 -7.10 -18.40 14.72
CA LEU A 69 -7.56 -17.04 14.99
C LEU A 69 -6.54 -16.22 15.79
N PHE A 70 -5.69 -16.85 16.59
CA PHE A 70 -4.73 -16.18 17.47
C PHE A 70 -3.87 -15.15 16.71
N PHE A 71 -3.10 -15.58 15.71
CA PHE A 71 -2.17 -14.69 15.03
C PHE A 71 -2.87 -13.57 14.24
N PRO A 72 -3.92 -13.84 13.42
CA PRO A 72 -4.66 -12.78 12.74
C PRO A 72 -5.29 -11.77 13.69
N LEU A 73 -5.90 -12.23 14.79
CA LEU A 73 -6.51 -11.34 15.79
C LEU A 73 -5.43 -10.54 16.52
N LEU A 74 -4.30 -11.14 16.87
CA LEU A 74 -3.19 -10.46 17.55
C LEU A 74 -2.60 -9.36 16.67
N ILE A 75 -2.28 -9.67 15.41
CA ILE A 75 -1.72 -8.71 14.45
C ILE A 75 -2.72 -7.58 14.19
N THR A 76 -3.99 -7.93 13.93
CA THR A 76 -5.05 -6.95 13.68
C THR A 76 -5.28 -6.06 14.90
N GLY A 77 -5.41 -6.66 16.08
CA GLY A 77 -5.53 -5.98 17.36
C GLY A 77 -4.37 -5.02 17.59
N PHE A 78 -3.13 -5.47 17.37
CA PHE A 78 -1.94 -4.61 17.56
C PHE A 78 -1.94 -3.40 16.62
N VAL A 79 -2.21 -3.62 15.34
CA VAL A 79 -2.30 -2.53 14.35
C VAL A 79 -3.43 -1.57 14.72
N MET A 80 -4.59 -2.07 15.15
CA MET A 80 -5.72 -1.25 15.58
C MET A 80 -5.38 -0.45 16.84
N THR A 81 -4.83 -1.08 17.88
CA THR A 81 -4.43 -0.42 19.13
C THR A 81 -3.39 0.67 18.89
N ARG A 82 -2.37 0.40 18.08
CA ARG A 82 -1.39 1.43 17.66
C ARG A 82 -2.07 2.62 16.98
N THR A 83 -3.10 2.36 16.18
CA THR A 83 -3.86 3.40 15.48
C THR A 83 -4.71 4.21 16.44
N SER A 84 -5.42 3.55 17.35
CA SER A 84 -6.22 4.18 18.41
C SER A 84 -5.35 5.04 19.33
N PHE A 85 -4.18 4.54 19.72
CA PHE A 85 -3.23 5.28 20.54
C PHE A 85 -2.72 6.55 19.84
N ARG A 86 -2.41 6.48 18.54
CA ARG A 86 -2.04 7.66 17.74
C ARG A 86 -3.17 8.69 17.68
N ARG A 87 -4.42 8.24 17.51
CA ARG A 87 -5.61 9.12 17.54
C ARG A 87 -5.78 9.77 18.91
N LEU A 88 -5.60 9.01 19.99
CA LEU A 88 -5.67 9.50 21.36
C LEU A 88 -4.65 10.62 21.61
N ILE A 89 -3.37 10.38 21.28
CA ILE A 89 -2.32 11.39 21.43
C ILE A 89 -2.63 12.65 20.63
N ALA A 90 -3.03 12.50 19.36
CA ALA A 90 -3.35 13.63 18.50
C ALA A 90 -4.57 14.42 19.01
N SER A 91 -5.60 13.74 19.53
CA SER A 91 -6.83 14.34 20.03
C SER A 91 -6.64 15.25 21.26
N ARG A 92 -5.53 15.08 22.00
CA ARG A 92 -5.20 15.93 23.16
C ARG A 92 -4.79 17.35 22.75
N LYS A 93 -4.44 17.56 21.48
CA LYS A 93 -4.10 18.88 20.93
C LYS A 93 -5.37 19.66 20.58
N ARG A 94 -5.24 20.99 20.55
CA ARG A 94 -6.30 21.89 20.10
C ARG A 94 -6.43 21.79 18.58
N TRP A 95 -7.64 22.02 18.09
CA TRP A 95 -7.82 22.23 16.65
C TRP A 95 -7.12 23.52 16.25
N GLU A 96 -6.43 23.49 15.13
CA GLU A 96 -5.80 24.62 14.46
C GLU A 96 -6.41 24.71 13.05
N ILE A 97 -6.82 25.91 12.65
CA ILE A 97 -7.31 26.14 11.29
C ILE A 97 -6.10 26.23 10.38
N MET A 98 -6.03 25.33 9.40
CA MET A 98 -4.91 25.29 8.45
C MET A 98 -5.46 25.28 7.03
N THR A 99 -4.72 25.95 6.14
CA THR A 99 -4.97 25.86 4.70
C THR A 99 -4.41 24.53 4.20
N ILE A 100 -5.07 23.91 3.24
CA ILE A 100 -4.63 22.64 2.67
C ILE A 100 -4.48 22.71 1.16
N GLU A 101 -3.50 21.97 0.68
CA GLU A 101 -3.44 21.50 -0.70
C GLU A 101 -3.51 19.98 -0.62
N HIS A 102 -4.46 19.37 -1.30
CA HIS A 102 -4.59 17.92 -1.32
C HIS A 102 -4.27 17.41 -2.72
N HIS A 103 -3.58 16.27 -2.75
CA HIS A 103 -3.25 15.57 -3.97
C HIS A 103 -3.70 14.13 -3.81
N ARG A 104 -4.56 13.68 -4.72
CA ARG A 104 -4.96 12.29 -4.75
C ARG A 104 -4.16 11.55 -5.80
N ASP A 105 -3.14 10.85 -5.34
CA ASP A 105 -2.56 9.77 -6.13
C ASP A 105 -3.48 8.54 -5.99
N ARG A 106 -3.51 7.67 -7.01
CA ARG A 106 -4.50 6.58 -7.21
C ARG A 106 -4.83 5.78 -5.93
N ILE A 107 -3.89 5.67 -4.99
CA ILE A 107 -3.98 4.83 -3.78
C ILE A 107 -3.97 5.66 -2.49
N GLN A 108 -3.36 6.85 -2.50
CA GLN A 108 -3.13 7.64 -1.29
C GLN A 108 -3.62 9.07 -1.50
N GLU A 109 -4.44 9.51 -0.56
CA GLU A 109 -4.81 10.92 -0.46
C GLU A 109 -3.73 11.60 0.39
N TRP A 110 -2.96 12.46 -0.26
CA TRP A 110 -1.93 13.27 0.34
C TRP A 110 -2.48 14.66 0.66
N VAL A 111 -2.06 15.23 1.76
CA VAL A 111 -2.39 16.59 2.16
C VAL A 111 -1.13 17.31 2.59
N ARG A 112 -0.88 18.47 1.98
CA ARG A 112 0.10 19.44 2.42
C ARG A 112 -0.64 20.50 3.23
N LEU A 113 -0.18 20.70 4.47
CA LEU A 113 -0.74 21.65 5.40
C LEU A 113 0.07 22.95 5.37
N PHE A 114 -0.61 24.08 5.35
CA PHE A 114 -0.02 25.41 5.43
C PHE A 114 -0.48 26.12 6.69
N ARG A 115 0.44 26.82 7.36
CA ARG A 115 0.12 27.72 8.48
C ARG A 115 -0.50 29.01 7.98
N ALA A 116 -0.97 29.85 8.91
CA ALA A 116 -1.54 31.16 8.62
C ALA A 116 -0.58 32.11 7.90
N ASP A 117 0.73 31.93 8.08
CA ASP A 117 1.80 32.69 7.40
C ASP A 117 2.13 32.15 5.99
N GLY A 118 1.41 31.14 5.51
CA GLY A 118 1.67 30.49 4.22
C GLY A 118 2.84 29.50 4.23
N THR A 119 3.52 29.30 5.37
CA THR A 119 4.61 28.31 5.46
C THR A 119 4.08 26.89 5.46
N VAL A 120 4.81 25.98 4.81
CA VAL A 120 4.47 24.55 4.81
C VAL A 120 4.68 23.99 6.21
N ALA A 121 3.60 23.57 6.85
CA ALA A 121 3.63 22.95 8.17
C ALA A 121 4.07 21.48 8.10
N GLY A 122 3.62 20.76 7.07
CA GLY A 122 3.97 19.37 6.86
C GLY A 122 3.15 18.69 5.76
N GLU A 123 3.61 17.51 5.35
CA GLU A 123 3.00 16.70 4.29
C GLU A 123 2.62 15.34 4.89
N LEU A 124 1.34 15.00 4.75
CA LEU A 124 0.74 13.87 5.45
C LEU A 124 -0.07 13.01 4.49
N ILE A 125 -0.10 11.72 4.75
CA ILE A 125 -1.01 10.78 4.10
C ILE A 125 -2.24 10.60 4.97
N LEU A 126 -3.40 10.63 4.33
CA LEU A 126 -4.66 10.31 4.99
C LEU A 126 -4.89 8.80 4.97
N ARG A 127 -5.17 8.24 6.15
CA ARG A 127 -5.52 6.82 6.27
C ARG A 127 -6.99 6.61 5.97
N ARG A 128 -7.39 6.66 4.70
CA ARG A 128 -8.75 6.27 4.27
C ARG A 128 -8.76 5.61 2.89
N TRP A 129 -9.35 4.43 2.80
CA TRP A 129 -9.17 3.51 1.67
C TRP A 129 -10.31 3.54 0.63
N MET A 130 -11.45 4.19 0.92
CA MET A 130 -12.65 4.03 0.08
C MET A 130 -13.41 5.30 -0.31
N ARG A 131 -13.30 6.40 0.43
CA ARG A 131 -14.05 7.64 0.12
C ARG A 131 -13.13 8.85 0.19
N ARG A 132 -13.26 9.74 -0.80
CA ARG A 132 -12.58 11.04 -0.84
C ARG A 132 -12.91 11.79 0.45
N THR A 133 -11.89 12.19 1.20
CA THR A 133 -12.11 12.92 2.45
C THR A 133 -12.39 14.38 2.14
N PHE A 134 -11.58 14.93 1.22
CA PHE A 134 -11.61 16.32 0.79
C PHE A 134 -11.93 16.44 -0.71
N THR A 135 -12.69 17.46 -1.10
CA THR A 135 -12.96 17.83 -2.50
C THR A 135 -11.98 18.90 -2.97
N ASP A 136 -11.87 19.12 -4.29
CA ASP A 136 -11.02 20.16 -4.92
C ASP A 136 -11.33 21.60 -4.45
N ASP A 137 -12.47 21.78 -3.78
CA ASP A 137 -12.95 23.04 -3.21
C ASP A 137 -12.56 23.22 -1.73
N ASP A 138 -12.16 22.14 -1.06
CA ASP A 138 -11.80 22.18 0.36
C ASP A 138 -10.40 22.77 0.51
N THR A 139 -10.32 24.06 0.84
CA THR A 139 -9.06 24.79 1.06
C THR A 139 -8.68 24.91 2.53
N VAL A 140 -9.61 24.68 3.46
CA VAL A 140 -9.41 24.88 4.89
C VAL A 140 -9.82 23.64 5.68
N VAL A 141 -8.99 23.23 6.62
CA VAL A 141 -9.26 22.12 7.54
C VAL A 141 -8.99 22.52 8.98
N TRP A 142 -9.52 21.71 9.89
CA TRP A 142 -9.10 21.69 11.28
C TRP A 142 -8.10 20.57 11.48
N PHE A 143 -6.93 20.91 12.00
CA PHE A 143 -5.86 19.96 12.28
C PHE A 143 -5.55 19.93 13.78
N ALA A 144 -5.36 18.75 14.36
CA ALA A 144 -4.95 18.58 15.75
C ALA A 144 -3.83 17.55 15.84
N GLY A 145 -2.62 17.96 16.22
CA GLY A 145 -1.48 17.07 16.33
C GLY A 145 -0.17 17.76 16.03
N ARG A 146 0.73 17.03 15.37
CA ARG A 146 2.04 17.48 14.94
C ARG A 146 2.13 17.36 13.42
N PRO A 147 2.09 18.47 12.65
CA PRO A 147 2.11 18.43 11.18
C PRO A 147 3.33 17.71 10.60
N ASP A 148 4.44 17.67 11.32
CA ASP A 148 5.69 17.00 10.96
C ASP A 148 5.68 15.46 11.17
N LYS A 149 4.68 14.94 11.91
CA LYS A 149 4.63 13.52 12.33
C LYS A 149 3.27 12.88 12.08
N CYS A 150 2.24 13.31 12.80
CA CYS A 150 0.88 12.77 12.73
C CYS A 150 -0.11 13.68 13.45
N GLY A 151 -1.36 13.65 13.00
CA GLY A 151 -2.46 14.35 13.64
C GLY A 151 -3.82 13.85 13.18
N LEU A 152 -4.86 14.44 13.75
CA LEU A 152 -6.22 14.33 13.25
C LEU A 152 -6.46 15.50 12.30
N ILE A 153 -7.08 15.22 11.16
CA ILE A 153 -7.55 16.23 10.22
C ILE A 153 -9.06 16.09 10.10
N ALA A 154 -9.78 17.20 10.08
CA ALA A 154 -11.23 17.22 9.97
C ALA A 154 -11.67 18.42 9.13
N MET A 155 -12.85 18.32 8.53
CA MET A 155 -13.51 19.48 7.95
C MET A 155 -13.87 20.49 9.06
N PRO A 156 -14.01 21.79 8.72
CA PRO A 156 -14.54 22.78 9.65
C PRO A 156 -15.80 22.28 10.38
N GLY A 157 -15.85 22.50 11.71
CA GLY A 157 -16.88 21.91 12.59
C GLY A 157 -16.59 20.48 13.03
N GLY A 158 -15.37 19.97 12.85
CA GLY A 158 -14.94 18.65 13.34
C GLY A 158 -15.57 17.46 12.61
N ARG A 159 -16.11 17.68 11.40
CA ARG A 159 -16.73 16.60 10.61
C ARG A 159 -15.65 15.76 9.92
N ARG A 160 -15.98 14.50 9.64
CA ARG A 160 -15.12 13.58 8.86
C ARG A 160 -13.69 13.48 9.40
N THR A 161 -13.52 13.36 10.72
CA THR A 161 -12.18 13.26 11.32
C THR A 161 -11.41 12.03 10.83
N VAL A 162 -10.26 12.24 10.20
CA VAL A 162 -9.36 11.20 9.69
C VAL A 162 -7.99 11.32 10.39
N LEU A 163 -7.31 10.19 10.56
CA LEU A 163 -5.92 10.18 11.00
C LEU A 163 -5.02 10.47 9.80
N ALA A 164 -4.24 11.55 9.91
CA ALA A 164 -3.20 11.94 8.97
C ALA A 164 -1.82 11.63 9.58
N TYR A 165 -0.90 11.07 8.79
CA TYR A 165 0.43 10.73 9.27
C TYR A 165 1.49 10.87 8.17
N ARG A 166 2.69 11.24 8.57
CA ARG A 166 3.85 11.23 7.68
C ARG A 166 4.30 9.77 7.50
N SER A 167 4.28 9.28 6.28
CA SER A 167 4.92 7.99 5.99
C SER A 167 6.43 8.19 5.96
N LEU A 168 7.15 7.23 6.53
CA LEU A 168 8.61 7.15 6.39
C LEU A 168 9.02 6.55 5.04
N TRP A 169 8.08 5.95 4.30
CA TRP A 169 8.37 5.06 3.17
C TRP A 169 7.83 5.57 1.84
N TYR A 170 6.98 6.60 1.88
CA TYR A 170 6.44 7.21 0.69
C TYR A 170 6.95 8.64 0.64
N THR A 171 7.52 9.00 -0.51
CA THR A 171 7.86 10.39 -0.80
C THR A 171 6.58 11.10 -1.22
N PRO A 172 6.24 12.24 -0.61
CA PRO A 172 5.09 13.02 -1.03
C PRO A 172 5.21 13.40 -2.51
N PRO A 173 4.12 13.31 -3.28
CA PRO A 173 4.12 13.75 -4.66
C PRO A 173 4.43 15.25 -4.72
N PRO A 174 4.96 15.76 -5.84
CA PRO A 174 5.08 17.19 -6.03
C PRO A 174 3.68 17.79 -6.03
N PHE A 175 3.33 18.47 -4.94
CA PHE A 175 2.15 19.31 -4.89
C PHE A 175 2.39 20.55 -5.77
N GLY A 176 1.37 20.92 -6.54
CA GLY A 176 1.47 21.89 -7.61
C GLY A 176 1.54 23.30 -7.05
N ARG A 177 2.76 23.83 -6.95
CA ARG A 177 3.13 25.26 -6.85
C ARG A 177 1.98 26.26 -6.60
N ALA A 178 1.26 26.15 -5.49
CA ALA A 178 0.56 27.30 -4.95
C ALA A 178 1.65 28.25 -4.41
N ARG A 179 2.25 29.05 -5.31
CA ARG A 179 3.11 30.17 -4.90
C ARG A 179 2.17 31.16 -4.23
N VAL A 180 2.29 31.28 -2.90
CA VAL A 180 1.75 32.43 -2.17
C VAL A 180 2.45 33.65 -2.78
N ASN A 181 1.68 34.55 -3.38
CA ASN A 181 2.24 35.80 -3.87
C ASN A 181 2.79 36.59 -2.67
N PRO A 182 3.80 37.45 -2.86
CA PRO A 182 4.39 38.25 -1.78
C PRO A 182 3.38 39.13 -1.02
N ASP A 183 2.21 39.39 -1.61
CA ASP A 183 1.11 40.19 -1.04
C ASP A 183 0.15 39.38 -0.15
N GLY A 184 0.40 38.09 0.07
CA GLY A 184 -0.46 37.21 0.86
C GLY A 184 -1.78 36.83 0.16
N SER A 185 -1.96 37.22 -1.11
CA SER A 185 -3.08 36.75 -1.91
C SER A 185 -2.85 35.30 -2.33
N TYR A 186 -3.82 34.44 -2.04
CA TYR A 186 -3.89 33.12 -2.65
C TYR A 186 -4.40 33.28 -4.07
N ARG A 187 -3.48 33.56 -5.02
CA ARG A 187 -3.78 33.25 -6.41
C ARG A 187 -3.73 31.74 -6.51
N LYS A 188 -4.89 31.08 -6.46
CA LYS A 188 -5.04 29.78 -7.10
C LYS A 188 -4.56 30.07 -8.51
N GLU A 189 -3.35 29.64 -8.88
CA GLU A 189 -3.11 29.31 -10.28
C GLU A 189 -4.15 28.22 -10.54
N GLY A 190 -5.36 28.64 -10.92
CA GLY A 190 -5.98 27.95 -12.01
C GLY A 190 -4.84 27.80 -13.04
N PHE A 191 -4.72 26.70 -13.73
CA PHE A 191 -5.65 26.51 -14.83
C PHE A 191 -6.61 27.70 -15.00
N THR A 192 -6.06 28.90 -15.26
CA THR A 192 -6.77 29.97 -15.90
C THR A 192 -7.15 29.38 -17.23
N PHE A 193 -8.36 28.82 -17.31
CA PHE A 193 -9.20 29.15 -18.44
C PHE A 193 -9.21 30.67 -18.45
N ILE A 194 -8.49 31.23 -19.42
CA ILE A 194 -8.53 32.64 -19.70
C ILE A 194 -9.99 32.91 -20.08
N GLU A 195 -10.81 33.35 -19.14
CA GLU A 195 -12.02 34.10 -19.43
C GLU A 195 -11.54 35.41 -20.04
N GLN A 196 -11.43 35.38 -21.37
CA GLN A 196 -11.31 36.57 -22.19
C GLN A 196 -12.64 37.32 -22.08
N PRO A 197 -12.67 38.53 -21.52
CA PRO A 197 -13.86 39.36 -21.56
C PRO A 197 -14.09 39.79 -23.01
N ASP A 198 -15.29 39.51 -23.51
CA ASP A 198 -15.92 40.09 -24.70
C ASP A 198 -15.06 40.22 -25.96
N ARG A 199 -14.64 39.08 -26.52
CA ARG A 199 -14.38 39.00 -27.96
C ARG A 199 -15.23 37.91 -28.58
N GLU A 200 -16.23 38.39 -29.32
CA GLU A 200 -16.86 37.79 -30.49
C GLU A 200 -16.60 36.30 -30.68
N ARG A 201 -17.67 35.52 -30.56
CA ARG A 201 -17.95 34.18 -31.09
C ARG A 201 -16.97 33.67 -32.17
N TRP A 202 -15.73 33.38 -31.79
CA TRP A 202 -14.85 32.43 -32.46
C TRP A 202 -15.06 31.11 -31.73
N VAL A 203 -15.54 30.11 -32.46
CA VAL A 203 -15.59 28.72 -32.01
C VAL A 203 -14.15 28.32 -31.67
N LYS A 204 -13.75 28.45 -30.40
CA LYS A 204 -12.46 27.91 -29.96
C LYS A 204 -12.54 26.40 -30.18
N PRO A 205 -11.65 25.79 -30.98
CA PRO A 205 -11.54 24.34 -31.03
C PRO A 205 -11.39 23.84 -29.58
N ALA A 206 -12.12 22.79 -29.24
CA ALA A 206 -12.11 22.23 -27.90
C ALA A 206 -10.66 22.14 -27.38
N PRO A 207 -10.39 22.56 -26.13
CA PRO A 207 -9.04 22.43 -25.57
C PRO A 207 -8.59 20.98 -25.82
N PRO A 208 -7.38 20.76 -26.38
CA PRO A 208 -6.93 19.42 -26.71
C PRO A 208 -7.11 18.57 -25.47
N THR A 209 -7.91 17.51 -25.60
CA THR A 209 -8.24 16.58 -24.53
C THR A 209 -6.94 16.30 -23.78
N PRO A 210 -6.82 16.63 -22.49
CA PRO A 210 -5.55 16.53 -21.77
C PRO A 210 -5.02 15.14 -22.00
N GLU A 211 -3.85 15.06 -22.65
CA GLU A 211 -3.28 13.77 -23.04
C GLU A 211 -3.31 12.87 -21.81
N PRO A 212 -3.93 11.68 -21.90
CA PRO A 212 -4.05 10.81 -20.76
C PRO A 212 -2.64 10.54 -20.24
N LYS A 213 -2.38 10.96 -19.00
CA LYS A 213 -1.08 10.72 -18.36
C LYS A 213 -0.73 9.25 -18.58
N PRO A 214 0.41 8.92 -19.20
CA PRO A 214 0.76 7.56 -19.52
C PRO A 214 0.64 6.73 -18.25
N GLU A 215 -0.17 5.68 -18.33
CA GLU A 215 -0.40 4.82 -17.19
C GLU A 215 0.95 4.25 -16.72
N PRO A 216 1.30 4.34 -15.43
CA PRO A 216 2.59 3.86 -14.94
C PRO A 216 2.77 2.40 -15.35
N VAL A 217 3.80 2.14 -16.14
CA VAL A 217 4.07 0.84 -16.75
C VAL A 217 4.43 -0.15 -15.65
N LEU A 218 3.53 -1.09 -15.35
CA LEU A 218 3.73 -2.10 -14.32
C LEU A 218 4.67 -3.20 -14.83
N TYR A 219 5.76 -3.45 -14.11
CA TYR A 219 6.77 -4.45 -14.49
C TYR A 219 6.29 -5.88 -14.27
N GLY A 220 6.64 -6.78 -15.19
CA GLY A 220 6.43 -8.22 -15.05
C GLY A 220 4.99 -8.69 -15.29
N GLY A 221 4.12 -7.79 -15.81
CA GLY A 221 2.81 -8.12 -16.37
C GLY A 221 2.94 -9.13 -17.51
N LEU A 222 1.87 -9.88 -17.80
CA LEU A 222 1.89 -10.91 -18.85
C LEU A 222 2.16 -10.32 -20.25
N ASP A 223 1.72 -9.09 -20.47
CA ASP A 223 1.87 -8.33 -21.71
C ASP A 223 3.11 -7.43 -21.69
N ASP A 224 3.95 -7.52 -20.65
CA ASP A 224 5.18 -6.74 -20.55
C ASP A 224 6.24 -7.32 -21.50
N THR A 225 6.46 -6.63 -22.62
CA THR A 225 7.40 -7.00 -23.70
C THR A 225 8.85 -6.98 -23.26
N ARG A 226 9.19 -6.28 -22.16
CA ARG A 226 10.53 -6.28 -21.56
C ARG A 226 10.92 -7.64 -20.99
N PHE A 227 9.95 -8.54 -20.80
CA PHE A 227 10.17 -9.90 -20.30
C PHE A 227 9.50 -10.92 -21.25
N PRO A 228 10.09 -11.21 -22.42
CA PRO A 228 9.42 -11.87 -23.53
C PRO A 228 9.12 -13.36 -23.28
N SER A 229 9.65 -13.98 -22.22
CA SER A 229 9.46 -15.41 -21.97
C SER A 229 8.00 -15.76 -21.60
N SER A 230 7.55 -16.95 -22.02
CA SER A 230 6.24 -17.49 -21.64
C SER A 230 6.21 -17.79 -20.13
N ARG A 231 5.38 -17.04 -19.41
CA ARG A 231 5.42 -16.99 -17.95
C ARG A 231 4.33 -17.83 -17.28
N ARG A 232 3.12 -17.92 -17.86
CA ARG A 232 1.98 -18.60 -17.21
C ARG A 232 2.30 -20.04 -16.80
N LEU A 233 2.73 -20.87 -17.75
CA LEU A 233 3.04 -22.28 -17.49
C LEU A 233 4.16 -22.46 -16.47
N ARG A 234 5.28 -21.73 -16.62
CA ARG A 234 6.42 -21.83 -15.69
C ARG A 234 6.06 -21.39 -14.28
N ARG A 235 5.26 -20.32 -14.15
CA ARG A 235 4.78 -19.83 -12.84
C ARG A 235 3.88 -20.86 -12.17
N SER A 236 2.94 -21.45 -12.92
CA SER A 236 2.04 -22.48 -12.39
C SER A 236 2.79 -23.74 -11.98
N LEU A 237 3.73 -24.23 -12.79
CA LEU A 237 4.55 -25.39 -12.45
C LEU A 237 5.49 -25.11 -11.28
N ALA A 238 6.12 -23.93 -11.22
CA ALA A 238 6.94 -23.53 -10.08
C ALA A 238 6.11 -23.50 -8.78
N PHE A 239 4.88 -23.00 -8.84
CA PHE A 239 3.96 -22.98 -7.72
C PHE A 239 3.53 -24.39 -7.29
N ALA A 240 3.23 -25.28 -8.24
CA ALA A 240 2.90 -26.67 -7.94
C ALA A 240 4.08 -27.40 -7.27
N VAL A 241 5.31 -27.18 -7.75
CA VAL A 241 6.52 -27.72 -7.12
C VAL A 241 6.73 -27.16 -5.72
N ASP A 242 6.57 -25.86 -5.51
CA ASP A 242 6.64 -25.25 -4.17
C ASP A 242 5.61 -25.91 -3.22
N ILE A 243 4.36 -26.12 -3.66
CA ILE A 243 3.33 -26.80 -2.85
C ILE A 243 3.72 -28.23 -2.50
N LEU A 244 4.12 -29.03 -3.50
CA LEU A 244 4.48 -30.44 -3.30
C LEU A 244 5.69 -30.56 -2.37
N LEU A 245 6.67 -29.67 -2.50
CA LEU A 245 7.83 -29.61 -1.64
C LEU A 245 7.45 -29.25 -0.19
N HIS A 246 6.65 -28.20 -0.01
CA HIS A 246 6.22 -27.78 1.33
C HIS A 246 5.36 -28.86 2.00
N GLY A 247 4.46 -29.49 1.24
CA GLY A 247 3.61 -30.60 1.69
C GLY A 247 4.40 -31.85 2.03
N GLY A 248 5.32 -32.26 1.16
CA GLY A 248 6.16 -33.44 1.36
C GLY A 248 7.06 -33.32 2.58
N ILE A 249 7.73 -32.17 2.76
CA ILE A 249 8.56 -31.92 3.95
C ILE A 249 7.71 -31.91 5.21
N ALA A 250 6.57 -31.21 5.21
CA ALA A 250 5.69 -31.14 6.36
C ALA A 250 5.15 -32.52 6.77
N PHE A 251 4.74 -33.32 5.80
CA PHE A 251 4.27 -34.69 6.02
C PHE A 251 5.38 -35.58 6.55
N ALA A 252 6.58 -35.54 5.95
CA ALA A 252 7.72 -36.34 6.39
C ALA A 252 8.13 -36.02 7.84
N ILE A 253 8.20 -34.73 8.20
CA ILE A 253 8.51 -34.33 9.58
C ILE A 253 7.41 -34.79 10.54
N ALA A 254 6.13 -34.58 10.19
CA ALA A 254 5.02 -35.01 11.03
C ALA A 254 5.00 -36.54 11.23
N TYR A 255 5.30 -37.31 10.18
CA TYR A 255 5.41 -38.77 10.22
C TYR A 255 6.54 -39.21 11.15
N VAL A 256 7.76 -38.68 10.99
CA VAL A 256 8.92 -39.04 11.83
C VAL A 256 8.69 -38.69 13.30
N VAL A 257 8.12 -37.51 13.58
CA VAL A 257 7.80 -37.09 14.96
C VAL A 257 6.70 -37.95 15.57
N GLY A 258 5.72 -38.36 14.76
CA GLY A 258 4.65 -39.27 15.17
C GLY A 258 5.19 -40.65 15.53
N GLU A 259 5.97 -41.27 14.64
CA GLU A 259 6.59 -42.59 14.84
C GLU A 259 7.50 -42.61 16.08
N ALA A 260 8.29 -41.55 16.31
CA ALA A 260 9.14 -41.47 17.51
C ALA A 260 8.36 -41.51 18.84
N SER A 261 7.04 -41.31 18.79
CA SER A 261 6.17 -41.27 19.97
C SER A 261 5.37 -42.55 20.19
N PHE A 262 5.40 -43.53 19.26
CA PHE A 262 4.63 -44.77 19.34
C PHE A 262 5.50 -46.02 19.09
N PRO A 263 5.14 -47.19 19.67
CA PRO A 263 5.88 -48.43 19.46
C PRO A 263 5.76 -48.94 18.00
N PRO A 264 6.82 -49.52 17.42
CA PRO A 264 7.00 -49.74 15.96
C PRO A 264 6.14 -50.84 15.31
N HIS A 265 5.01 -51.24 15.89
CA HIS A 265 4.23 -52.42 15.45
C HIS A 265 2.75 -52.17 15.14
N ASP A 266 2.27 -50.92 15.12
CA ASP A 266 0.87 -50.61 14.83
C ASP A 266 0.72 -49.63 13.64
N PHE A 267 1.10 -50.08 12.44
CA PHE A 267 0.93 -49.33 11.19
C PHE A 267 -0.55 -49.14 10.79
N THR A 268 -1.47 -49.85 11.44
CA THR A 268 -2.91 -49.77 11.22
C THR A 268 -3.52 -48.46 11.70
N HIS A 269 -2.82 -47.72 12.58
CA HIS A 269 -3.29 -46.46 13.13
C HIS A 269 -2.26 -45.35 12.92
N LEU A 270 -2.07 -44.94 11.67
CA LEU A 270 -1.25 -43.78 11.34
C LEU A 270 -1.91 -42.48 11.85
N HIS A 271 -1.67 -42.15 13.12
CA HIS A 271 -2.16 -40.93 13.76
C HIS A 271 -1.35 -39.71 13.31
N ILE A 272 -1.45 -39.34 12.03
CA ILE A 272 -0.91 -38.07 11.56
C ILE A 272 -1.80 -36.96 12.08
N ASN A 273 -1.26 -36.17 13.01
CA ASN A 273 -1.91 -34.95 13.42
C ASN A 273 -1.95 -33.96 12.25
N ALA A 274 -3.12 -33.81 11.62
CA ALA A 274 -3.31 -32.91 10.49
C ALA A 274 -2.92 -31.46 10.81
N LEU A 275 -3.07 -31.02 12.06
CA LEU A 275 -2.63 -29.70 12.51
C LEU A 275 -1.11 -29.57 12.50
N ALA A 276 -0.39 -30.61 12.93
CA ALA A 276 1.07 -30.61 12.85
C ALA A 276 1.53 -30.50 11.39
N VAL A 277 0.88 -31.21 10.46
CA VAL A 277 1.17 -31.12 9.03
C VAL A 277 0.89 -29.72 8.49
N VAL A 278 -0.26 -29.11 8.80
CA VAL A 278 -0.58 -27.75 8.34
C VAL A 278 0.37 -26.72 8.94
N GLY A 279 0.67 -26.80 10.24
CA GLY A 279 1.61 -25.92 10.92
C GLY A 279 3.02 -26.00 10.33
N LEU A 280 3.51 -27.22 10.09
CA LEU A 280 4.80 -27.46 9.43
C LEU A 280 4.79 -26.99 7.98
N PHE A 281 3.70 -27.21 7.24
CA PHE A 281 3.54 -26.71 5.87
C PHE A 281 3.68 -25.18 5.82
N LEU A 282 2.99 -24.47 6.71
CA LEU A 282 3.08 -23.02 6.80
C LEU A 282 4.48 -22.54 7.20
N ALA A 283 5.14 -23.23 8.13
CA ALA A 283 6.50 -22.92 8.57
C ALA A 283 7.52 -23.12 7.43
N VAL A 284 7.46 -24.25 6.72
CA VAL A 284 8.31 -24.52 5.55
C VAL A 284 8.05 -23.50 4.44
N SER A 285 6.78 -23.18 4.18
CA SER A 285 6.40 -22.17 3.20
C SER A 285 6.91 -20.77 3.55
N PHE A 286 6.85 -20.39 4.84
CA PHE A 286 7.44 -19.15 5.33
C PHE A 286 8.94 -19.11 5.10
N PHE A 287 9.65 -20.18 5.48
CA PHE A 287 11.09 -20.26 5.33
C PHE A 287 11.51 -20.12 3.86
N ASP A 288 10.86 -20.84 2.95
CA ASP A 288 11.14 -20.77 1.52
C ASP A 288 10.76 -19.40 0.90
N ARG A 289 9.55 -18.91 1.14
CA ARG A 289 9.02 -17.69 0.49
C ARG A 289 9.48 -16.38 1.12
N VAL A 290 9.92 -16.39 2.38
CA VAL A 290 10.37 -15.18 3.07
C VAL A 290 11.88 -15.19 3.27
N ILE A 291 12.46 -16.28 3.78
CA ILE A 291 13.87 -16.31 4.15
C ILE A 291 14.74 -16.66 2.94
N ILE A 292 14.55 -17.85 2.33
CA ILE A 292 15.33 -18.29 1.16
C ILE A 292 15.14 -17.31 0.01
N GLN A 293 13.89 -16.93 -0.26
CA GLN A 293 13.57 -16.01 -1.34
C GLN A 293 14.09 -14.59 -1.10
N ALA A 294 14.25 -14.12 0.14
CA ALA A 294 14.93 -12.84 0.40
C ALA A 294 16.41 -12.90 0.03
N ALA A 295 17.08 -14.02 0.33
CA ALA A 295 18.51 -14.20 0.09
C ALA A 295 18.84 -14.49 -1.38
N THR A 296 18.01 -15.29 -2.06
CA THR A 296 18.30 -15.80 -3.42
C THR A 296 17.43 -15.19 -4.52
N HIS A 297 16.46 -14.35 -4.13
CA HIS A 297 15.45 -13.75 -5.00
C HIS A 297 14.55 -14.76 -5.73
N THR A 298 14.52 -16.01 -5.25
CA THR A 298 13.72 -17.10 -5.82
C THR A 298 13.30 -18.10 -4.75
N THR A 299 12.18 -18.78 -4.94
CA THR A 299 11.82 -19.96 -4.14
C THR A 299 12.42 -21.20 -4.78
N MET A 300 12.45 -22.33 -4.08
CA MET A 300 13.01 -23.56 -4.61
C MET A 300 12.35 -23.99 -5.95
N GLY A 301 11.02 -24.00 -6.04
CA GLY A 301 10.31 -24.30 -7.28
C GLY A 301 10.57 -23.27 -8.38
N LYS A 302 10.64 -21.97 -8.03
CA LYS A 302 10.97 -20.93 -9.01
C LYS A 302 12.41 -21.05 -9.52
N ALA A 303 13.34 -21.50 -8.70
CA ALA A 303 14.72 -21.72 -9.09
C ALA A 303 14.83 -22.80 -10.19
N ILE A 304 14.08 -23.90 -10.05
CA ILE A 304 14.03 -24.99 -11.04
C ILE A 304 13.59 -24.47 -12.41
N PHE A 305 12.59 -23.58 -12.47
CA PHE A 305 12.12 -22.98 -13.72
C PHE A 305 12.89 -21.72 -14.15
N GLY A 306 13.99 -21.39 -13.47
CA GLY A 306 14.81 -20.20 -13.75
C GLY A 306 14.06 -18.88 -13.57
N LEU A 307 13.08 -18.84 -12.66
CA LEU A 307 12.28 -17.68 -12.33
C LEU A 307 12.87 -16.93 -11.13
N VAL A 308 12.71 -15.61 -11.13
CA VAL A 308 12.99 -14.71 -10.01
C VAL A 308 11.81 -13.78 -9.82
N ILE A 309 11.59 -13.34 -8.60
CA ILE A 309 10.53 -12.36 -8.31
C ILE A 309 11.05 -10.94 -8.47
N ILE A 310 10.19 -10.06 -8.97
CA ILE A 310 10.49 -8.63 -9.08
C ILE A 310 9.36 -7.81 -8.44
N ASP A 311 9.72 -6.65 -7.94
CA ASP A 311 8.79 -5.61 -7.52
C ASP A 311 8.12 -5.03 -8.77
N ARG A 312 6.78 -5.02 -8.77
CA ARG A 312 5.96 -4.59 -9.90
C ARG A 312 6.11 -3.10 -10.20
N ASP A 313 6.41 -2.28 -9.19
CA ASP A 313 6.51 -0.83 -9.36
C ASP A 313 7.92 -0.43 -9.83
N THR A 314 8.97 -1.15 -9.42
CA THR A 314 10.37 -0.76 -9.70
C THR A 314 11.10 -1.67 -10.69
N GLY A 315 10.61 -2.89 -10.91
CA GLY A 315 11.31 -3.93 -11.67
C GLY A 315 12.54 -4.51 -10.95
N VAL A 316 12.82 -4.11 -9.70
CA VAL A 316 13.98 -4.55 -8.90
C VAL A 316 13.57 -5.70 -7.97
N TYR A 317 14.53 -6.44 -7.41
CA TYR A 317 14.24 -7.46 -6.40
C TYR A 317 13.53 -6.85 -5.16
N PRO A 318 12.43 -7.47 -4.68
CA PRO A 318 11.70 -6.95 -3.54
C PRO A 318 12.44 -7.19 -2.23
N ARG A 319 12.28 -6.26 -1.29
CA ARG A 319 12.85 -6.34 0.07
C ARG A 319 12.14 -7.41 0.90
N ALA A 320 12.83 -8.04 1.86
CA ALA A 320 12.29 -9.09 2.73
C ALA A 320 10.95 -8.74 3.41
N ARG A 321 10.76 -7.49 3.83
CA ARG A 321 9.48 -7.03 4.41
C ARG A 321 8.28 -7.12 3.46
N TRP A 322 8.52 -6.95 2.16
CA TRP A 322 7.49 -7.06 1.13
C TRP A 322 7.17 -8.53 0.85
N LEU A 323 8.18 -9.41 0.93
CA LEU A 323 7.97 -10.87 0.90
C LEU A 323 7.13 -11.35 2.08
N LEU A 324 7.44 -10.86 3.29
CA LEU A 324 6.64 -11.15 4.48
C LEU A 324 5.20 -10.66 4.32
N ALA A 325 5.00 -9.44 3.83
CA ALA A 325 3.66 -8.91 3.58
C ALA A 325 2.91 -9.73 2.52
N ALA A 326 3.56 -10.08 1.41
CA ALA A 326 2.99 -10.92 0.37
C ALA A 326 2.67 -12.34 0.86
N TRP A 327 3.53 -12.92 1.71
CA TRP A 327 3.30 -14.21 2.36
C TRP A 327 2.10 -14.15 3.30
N LEU A 328 2.04 -13.16 4.21
CA LEU A 328 0.90 -12.98 5.10
C LEU A 328 -0.42 -12.80 4.35
N VAL A 329 -0.42 -11.98 3.29
CA VAL A 329 -1.62 -11.77 2.46
C VAL A 329 -1.98 -13.04 1.68
N SER A 330 -1.00 -13.76 1.12
CA SER A 330 -1.24 -15.01 0.39
C SER A 330 -1.76 -16.11 1.31
N THR A 331 -1.18 -16.26 2.50
CA THR A 331 -1.58 -17.26 3.50
C THR A 331 -2.94 -16.91 4.07
N PHE A 332 -3.21 -15.65 4.38
CA PHE A 332 -4.53 -15.21 4.85
C PHE A 332 -5.59 -15.40 3.76
N LEU A 333 -5.33 -14.97 2.53
CA LEU A 333 -6.25 -15.18 1.41
C LEU A 333 -6.43 -16.67 1.14
N GLY A 334 -5.37 -17.47 1.15
CA GLY A 334 -5.44 -18.92 0.94
C GLY A 334 -6.22 -19.62 2.04
N ALA A 335 -5.97 -19.27 3.31
CA ALA A 335 -6.72 -19.78 4.45
C ALA A 335 -8.19 -19.35 4.40
N MET A 336 -8.46 -18.08 4.06
CA MET A 336 -9.82 -17.59 3.83
C MET A 336 -10.47 -18.27 2.64
N THR A 337 -9.80 -18.50 1.53
CA THR A 337 -10.36 -19.20 0.37
C THR A 337 -10.59 -20.67 0.70
N ALA A 338 -9.69 -21.35 1.41
CA ALA A 338 -9.88 -22.71 1.86
C ALA A 338 -11.04 -22.81 2.87
N MET A 339 -11.13 -21.86 3.80
CA MET A 339 -12.23 -21.75 4.76
C MET A 339 -13.55 -21.39 4.07
N CYS A 340 -13.55 -20.44 3.13
CA CYS A 340 -14.71 -20.07 2.33
C CYS A 340 -15.12 -21.19 1.40
N LEU A 341 -14.19 -21.96 0.82
CA LEU A 341 -14.51 -23.12 0.01
C LEU A 341 -15.10 -24.23 0.88
N ALA A 342 -14.54 -24.47 2.08
CA ALA A 342 -15.12 -25.38 3.06
C ALA A 342 -16.52 -24.90 3.48
N ILE A 343 -16.68 -23.63 3.83
CA ILE A 343 -17.97 -23.02 4.17
C ILE A 343 -18.92 -23.08 2.98
N LEU A 344 -18.52 -22.82 1.74
CA LEU A 344 -19.38 -22.88 0.55
C LEU A 344 -19.78 -24.32 0.19
N ILE A 345 -18.92 -25.30 0.46
CA ILE A 345 -19.26 -26.72 0.41
C ILE A 345 -20.31 -27.06 1.49
N PHE A 346 -20.28 -26.40 2.65
CA PHE A 346 -21.18 -26.67 3.79
C PHE A 346 -22.38 -25.70 3.94
N ALA A 347 -22.37 -24.56 3.25
CA ALA A 347 -23.31 -23.45 3.40
C ALA A 347 -23.43 -22.74 2.05
N GLN A 348 -24.51 -23.04 1.32
CA GLN A 348 -24.77 -22.51 -0.03
C GLN A 348 -25.11 -21.00 -0.07
N ASP A 349 -25.20 -20.28 1.05
CA ASP A 349 -25.88 -18.97 1.12
C ASP A 349 -25.07 -17.77 1.65
N LEU A 350 -23.73 -17.82 1.71
CA LEU A 350 -22.95 -16.67 2.19
C LEU A 350 -22.45 -15.76 1.05
N GLY A 351 -23.09 -14.58 0.97
CA GLY A 351 -22.86 -13.54 -0.04
C GLY A 351 -21.51 -12.82 -0.02
N ASP A 352 -21.37 -11.88 -0.96
CA ASP A 352 -20.14 -11.21 -1.41
C ASP A 352 -19.19 -10.74 -0.29
N ILE A 353 -18.05 -11.43 -0.17
CA ILE A 353 -16.92 -10.99 0.65
C ILE A 353 -16.01 -10.09 -0.20
N ASP A 354 -15.99 -8.80 0.14
CA ASP A 354 -15.12 -7.80 -0.50
C ASP A 354 -13.63 -8.09 -0.23
N GLY A 355 -12.94 -8.64 -1.25
CA GLY A 355 -11.50 -8.84 -1.24
C GLY A 355 -10.67 -7.53 -1.28
N PRO A 356 -9.33 -7.60 -1.11
CA PRO A 356 -8.47 -6.43 -1.23
C PRO A 356 -8.59 -5.79 -2.62
N ARG A 357 -8.79 -4.47 -2.71
CA ARG A 357 -9.10 -3.74 -3.98
C ARG A 357 -8.02 -3.79 -5.08
N ARG A 358 -6.83 -4.31 -4.77
CA ARG A 358 -5.70 -4.48 -5.70
C ARG A 358 -4.88 -5.72 -5.33
N PRO A 359 -5.43 -6.94 -5.44
CA PRO A 359 -4.70 -8.16 -5.13
C PRO A 359 -3.37 -8.23 -5.92
N GLU A 360 -3.34 -7.60 -7.10
CA GLU A 360 -2.24 -7.59 -8.03
C GLU A 360 -0.93 -6.92 -7.54
N ARG A 361 -0.97 -6.17 -6.42
CA ARG A 361 0.24 -5.65 -5.74
C ARG A 361 0.87 -6.65 -4.77
N TYR A 362 0.07 -7.56 -4.24
CA TYR A 362 0.55 -8.65 -3.39
C TYR A 362 0.93 -9.88 -4.22
N LEU A 363 0.48 -9.91 -5.48
CA LEU A 363 0.96 -10.83 -6.51
C LEU A 363 2.28 -10.31 -7.09
N LEU A 364 3.39 -10.62 -6.40
CA LEU A 364 4.73 -10.34 -6.91
C LEU A 364 4.97 -11.11 -8.21
N PRO A 365 5.11 -10.43 -9.36
CA PRO A 365 5.33 -11.11 -10.63
C PRO A 365 6.69 -11.80 -10.62
N SER A 366 6.75 -12.98 -11.25
CA SER A 366 7.99 -13.72 -11.45
C SER A 366 8.40 -13.72 -12.91
N VAL A 367 9.63 -13.32 -13.19
CA VAL A 367 10.20 -13.23 -14.54
C VAL A 367 11.37 -14.18 -14.65
N ARG A 368 11.76 -14.57 -15.87
CA ARG A 368 12.93 -15.42 -16.06
C ARG A 368 14.17 -14.64 -15.63
N ARG A 369 15.08 -15.26 -14.87
CA ARG A 369 16.33 -14.64 -14.42
C ARG A 369 17.16 -14.07 -15.58
N LYS A 370 17.16 -14.76 -16.73
CA LYS A 370 17.87 -14.30 -17.94
C LYS A 370 17.31 -12.98 -18.50
N ASP A 371 16.00 -12.75 -18.37
CA ASP A 371 15.33 -11.56 -18.90
C ASP A 371 15.61 -10.31 -18.03
N MET A 372 16.03 -10.49 -16.76
CA MET A 372 16.45 -9.40 -15.86
C MET A 372 17.78 -8.75 -16.25
N HIS A 373 18.63 -9.48 -16.97
CA HIS A 373 19.97 -9.02 -17.34
C HIS A 373 20.05 -8.46 -18.75
N GLN A 374 18.95 -8.49 -19.51
CA GLN A 374 18.94 -7.77 -20.77
C GLN A 374 19.20 -6.31 -20.44
N PRO A 375 20.27 -5.69 -20.98
CA PRO A 375 20.46 -4.26 -20.84
C PRO A 375 19.12 -3.68 -21.25
N ARG A 376 18.52 -2.83 -20.38
CA ARG A 376 17.36 -2.03 -20.76
C ARG A 376 17.79 -1.48 -22.10
N ALA A 377 17.23 -2.04 -23.19
CA ALA A 377 17.51 -1.58 -24.53
C ALA A 377 17.26 -0.11 -24.36
N THR A 378 18.35 0.65 -24.39
CA THR A 378 18.38 2.02 -23.91
C THR A 378 17.12 2.56 -24.50
N GLU A 379 16.18 3.00 -23.66
CA GLU A 379 15.18 3.93 -24.15
C GLU A 379 16.08 5.10 -24.55
N ASP A 380 16.65 4.98 -25.75
CA ASP A 380 17.06 5.99 -26.67
C ASP A 380 15.74 6.68 -26.96
N ILE A 381 15.28 7.36 -25.92
CA ILE A 381 14.97 8.75 -25.94
C ILE A 381 16.20 9.48 -26.55
N SER A 382 16.58 9.15 -27.79
CA SER A 382 16.25 10.05 -28.86
C SER A 382 14.79 10.48 -28.61
N VAL A 383 14.47 11.52 -27.83
CA VAL A 383 14.84 12.91 -28.10
C VAL A 383 15.67 12.96 -29.38
N GLU A 384 15.04 12.47 -30.45
CA GLU A 384 15.19 13.04 -31.75
C GLU A 384 15.07 14.52 -31.47
N SER A 385 16.25 15.12 -31.43
CA SER A 385 16.44 16.52 -31.20
C SER A 385 15.64 17.13 -32.33
N ALA A 386 14.42 17.56 -32.00
CA ALA A 386 13.55 18.26 -32.93
C ALA A 386 14.49 19.25 -33.62
N PRO A 387 14.66 19.15 -34.96
CA PRO A 387 15.66 19.93 -35.67
C PRO A 387 15.44 21.36 -35.22
N SER A 388 16.46 21.90 -34.54
CA SER A 388 16.49 23.28 -34.10
C SER A 388 16.07 24.09 -35.32
N ALA A 389 14.85 24.62 -35.27
CA ALA A 389 14.38 25.61 -36.20
C ALA A 389 15.33 26.78 -36.00
N ARG A 390 16.38 26.81 -36.80
CA ARG A 390 17.27 27.95 -36.94
C ARG A 390 16.35 29.10 -37.31
N GLU A 391 16.14 30.01 -36.36
CA GLU A 391 15.67 31.34 -36.67
C GLU A 391 16.54 31.89 -37.81
N PRO A 392 15.94 32.42 -38.88
CA PRO A 392 16.70 33.20 -39.85
C PRO A 392 17.24 34.43 -39.11
N VAL A 393 18.55 34.44 -38.90
CA VAL A 393 19.28 35.63 -38.43
C VAL A 393 19.01 36.74 -39.43
N ASN A 394 18.29 37.75 -38.96
CA ASN A 394 18.11 39.04 -39.61
C ASN A 394 19.49 39.65 -39.90
N GLN A 395 19.98 39.52 -41.14
CA GLN A 395 21.03 40.38 -41.67
C GLN A 395 20.39 41.70 -42.06
N SER A 396 20.51 42.71 -41.20
CA SER A 396 20.21 44.09 -41.57
C SER A 396 21.03 45.08 -40.76
N TYR A 397 21.79 45.90 -41.51
CA TYR A 397 22.47 47.15 -41.16
C TYR A 397 23.64 47.14 -40.16
N ALA A 398 24.85 47.32 -40.70
CA ALA A 398 25.76 48.34 -40.19
C ALA A 398 26.80 48.74 -41.26
N SER A 399 26.71 50.02 -41.63
CA SER A 399 27.63 50.85 -42.40
C SER A 399 29.06 50.91 -41.84
N VAL A 400 30.07 50.87 -42.73
CA VAL A 400 31.44 51.36 -42.49
C VAL A 400 31.87 52.03 -43.80
N ILE A 401 31.67 53.35 -43.94
CA ILE A 401 32.63 54.43 -43.65
C ILE A 401 33.94 54.27 -44.41
N GLU A 402 34.07 55.06 -45.49
CA GLU A 402 35.32 55.41 -46.18
C GLU A 402 36.36 55.99 -45.21
N PRO A 403 37.65 55.88 -45.57
CA PRO A 403 38.39 57.13 -45.63
C PRO A 403 39.27 57.29 -46.88
N HIS A 404 39.13 58.46 -47.47
CA HIS A 404 40.16 59.21 -48.19
C HIS A 404 41.45 59.35 -47.37
N GLN A 405 42.61 58.99 -47.92
CA GLN A 405 43.91 59.68 -47.77
C GLN A 405 44.78 59.31 -49.00
N HIS A 406 45.02 60.21 -49.96
CA HIS A 406 46.06 61.25 -50.04
C HIS A 406 47.52 60.76 -50.08
N GLN A 407 48.09 60.87 -51.29
CA GLN A 407 49.46 61.28 -51.70
C GLN A 407 50.70 60.54 -51.19
N GLY A 408 51.51 60.07 -52.16
CA GLY A 408 52.94 59.81 -52.01
C GLY A 408 53.59 59.27 -53.29
N SER A 409 54.33 60.16 -53.99
CA SER A 409 55.19 60.03 -55.19
C SER A 409 54.57 59.62 -56.52
#